data_AF-A0A0N1PH35-F1
#
_entry.id   AF-A0A0N1PH35-F1
#
_cell.length_a   1.000
_cell.length_b   1.000
_cell.length_c   1.000
_cell.angle_alpha   90.00
_cell.angle_beta   90.00
_cell.angle_gamma   90.00
#
_symmetry.space_group_name_H-M   'P 1'
#
loop_
_entity.id
_entity.type
_entity.pdbx_description
1 polymer ?
#
loop_
_entity_poly.entity_id
_entity_poly.type
_entity_poly.pdbx_seq_one_letter_code
_entity_poly.pdbx_strand_id
1 'polypeptide(L)'
;MKNIDLEIELNQSSLILSEVLKISDGQLGNIKKSRSYFELQKSGKVVDRLDKCKFSRSASNLNINNRNDTNQTQPNVNKLTGKITDLTKEMEIKNSKIIEQQRCINILEEALRENNNIAEFEQLLAVVRSKDERINELEQMINNKAITVSSVNKESRILELEDALKESILIAAEREKVFNEEEQRRIETLQKMRKMEQRIRSLQNASALNCETCSSVLKRLKLLENQLQACESKKQDILRHSSHIIQDILEEAISGKDSKIAEFEMKGVLDENETKTCDALKIERDRLLHRLKIENEWLVNSQRDMPLEASQDVSLPDLTLADGQIAVCEDAIVWVS
;
A
#
# COMPACT_ATOMS: atom_id res chain seq x y z
N MET A 1 18.79 11.10 -6.84
CA MET A 1 19.61 12.33 -6.94
C MET A 1 18.76 13.57 -7.15
N LYS A 2 17.83 13.61 -8.12
CA LYS A 2 17.01 14.82 -8.42
C LYS A 2 16.17 15.41 -7.27
N ASN A 3 15.76 14.63 -6.27
CA ASN A 3 14.98 15.14 -5.13
C ASN A 3 15.85 15.89 -4.10
N ILE A 4 17.13 15.50 -3.98
CA ILE A 4 18.05 16.13 -3.03
C ILE A 4 18.48 17.50 -3.58
N ASP A 5 18.64 17.61 -4.90
CA ASP A 5 18.99 18.87 -5.56
C ASP A 5 17.89 19.93 -5.41
N LEU A 6 16.61 19.53 -5.52
CA LEU A 6 15.47 20.45 -5.30
C LEU A 6 15.37 20.94 -3.85
N GLU A 7 15.66 20.07 -2.88
CA GLU A 7 15.60 20.42 -1.47
C GLU A 7 16.75 21.35 -1.06
N ILE A 8 17.93 21.18 -1.67
CA ILE A 8 19.06 22.09 -1.51
C ILE A 8 18.75 23.45 -2.16
N GLU A 9 18.14 23.50 -3.34
CA GLU A 9 17.79 24.75 -4.04
C GLU A 9 16.68 25.54 -3.32
N LEU A 10 15.70 24.84 -2.73
CA LEU A 10 14.65 25.45 -1.92
C LEU A 10 15.21 26.06 -0.63
N ASN A 11 16.14 25.36 0.02
CA ASN A 11 16.81 25.85 1.23
C ASN A 11 17.75 27.02 0.95
N GLN A 12 18.46 27.02 -0.18
CA GLN A 12 19.28 28.16 -0.60
C GLN A 12 18.41 29.40 -0.92
N SER A 13 17.26 29.19 -1.58
CA SER A 13 16.31 30.26 -1.88
C SER A 13 15.70 30.86 -0.60
N SER A 14 15.39 30.02 0.39
CA SER A 14 14.88 30.48 1.69
C SER A 14 15.94 31.25 2.50
N LEU A 15 17.22 30.86 2.39
CA LEU A 15 18.33 31.57 3.04
C LEU A 15 18.53 32.96 2.42
N ILE A 16 18.48 33.06 1.08
CA ILE A 16 18.56 34.33 0.36
C ILE A 16 17.39 35.24 0.73
N LEU A 17 16.17 34.70 0.82
CA LEU A 17 14.99 35.48 1.23
C LEU A 17 15.14 36.02 2.66
N SER A 18 15.69 35.21 3.57
CA SER A 18 15.93 35.62 4.96
C SER A 18 17.02 36.69 5.09
N GLU A 19 18.04 36.65 4.23
CA GLU A 19 19.12 37.63 4.19
C GLU A 19 18.63 38.95 3.56
N VAL A 20 17.82 38.90 2.50
CA VAL A 20 17.18 40.07 1.89
C VAL A 20 16.22 40.77 2.87
N LEU A 21 15.47 40.01 3.66
CA LEU A 21 14.59 40.55 4.69
C LEU A 21 15.39 41.16 5.86
N LYS A 22 16.52 40.57 6.26
CA LYS A 22 17.43 41.16 7.27
C LYS A 22 18.10 42.45 6.80
N ILE A 23 18.44 42.56 5.52
CA ILE A 23 19.00 43.80 4.95
C ILE A 23 17.92 44.91 4.88
N SER A 24 16.65 44.54 4.68
CA SER A 24 15.53 45.48 4.65
C SER A 24 15.21 46.10 6.02
N ASP A 25 15.39 45.36 7.12
CA ASP A 25 15.10 45.87 8.48
C ASP A 25 16.26 46.72 9.06
N GLY A 26 17.48 46.61 8.53
CA GLY A 26 18.67 47.29 9.06
C GLY A 26 18.96 48.70 8.51
N GLN A 27 18.33 49.15 7.41
CA GLN A 27 18.72 50.39 6.72
C GLN A 27 17.59 51.39 6.38
N LEU A 28 16.35 51.17 6.83
CA LEU A 28 15.26 52.13 6.59
C LEU A 28 15.05 53.18 7.70
N GLY A 29 15.99 53.32 8.64
CA GLY A 29 15.90 54.28 9.75
C GLY A 29 16.18 55.75 9.41
N ASN A 30 16.66 56.11 8.21
CA ASN A 30 17.12 57.49 7.93
C ASN A 30 16.84 58.02 6.52
N ILE A 31 15.74 57.60 5.87
CA ILE A 31 15.25 58.31 4.69
C ILE A 31 14.22 59.33 5.14
N LYS A 32 14.66 60.59 5.31
CA LYS A 32 13.76 61.76 5.37
C LYS A 32 12.93 61.75 4.09
N LYS A 33 11.71 61.21 4.16
CA LYS A 33 10.70 61.35 3.11
C LYS A 33 10.49 62.84 2.87
N SER A 34 11.01 63.34 1.76
CA SER A 34 10.67 64.65 1.22
C SER A 34 9.15 64.72 1.07
N ARG A 35 8.53 65.64 1.81
CA ARG A 35 7.08 65.89 1.76
C ARG A 35 6.68 66.20 0.32
N SER A 36 5.73 65.43 -0.18
CA SER A 36 5.06 65.67 -1.46
C SER A 36 4.32 67.02 -1.40
N TYR A 37 4.34 67.74 -2.52
CA TYR A 37 3.76 69.08 -2.72
C TYR A 37 2.30 69.19 -2.22
N PHE A 38 1.57 68.07 -2.22
CA PHE A 38 0.18 67.96 -1.77
C PHE A 38 0.00 68.03 -0.23
N GLU A 39 0.96 67.55 0.56
CA GLU A 39 0.87 67.61 2.03
C GLU A 39 1.13 69.03 2.57
N LEU A 40 1.87 69.86 1.83
CA LEU A 40 2.12 71.26 2.20
C LEU A 40 0.87 72.13 2.02
N GLN A 41 -0.04 71.76 1.10
CA GLN A 41 -1.25 72.52 0.80
C GLN A 41 -2.34 72.36 1.86
N LYS A 42 -2.41 71.22 2.57
CA LYS A 42 -3.36 71.00 3.68
C LYS A 42 -2.91 71.60 5.01
N SER A 43 -1.65 72.02 5.15
CA SER A 43 -1.10 72.46 6.44
C SER A 43 -1.33 73.94 6.78
N GLY A 44 -2.10 74.69 5.97
CA GLY A 44 -2.56 76.05 6.31
C GLY A 44 -1.44 77.07 6.60
N LYS A 45 -0.20 76.78 6.22
CA LYS A 45 0.99 77.63 6.44
C LYS A 45 1.62 78.13 5.14
N VAL A 46 0.80 78.51 4.17
CA VAL A 46 1.23 79.40 3.09
C VAL A 46 0.31 80.62 3.10
N VAL A 47 0.72 81.59 3.91
CA VAL A 47 0.23 82.96 3.89
C VAL A 47 1.16 83.76 2.97
N ASP A 48 0.55 84.71 2.27
CA ASP A 48 1.12 85.82 1.51
C ASP A 48 1.62 85.52 0.09
N ARG A 49 0.90 86.04 -0.91
CA ARG A 49 1.17 87.35 -1.54
C ARG A 49 0.47 87.39 -2.89
N LEU A 50 -0.71 88.00 -2.97
CA LEU A 50 -1.22 88.81 -4.10
C LEU A 50 -2.69 89.18 -3.86
N ASP A 51 -2.92 90.01 -2.84
CA ASP A 51 -4.08 90.91 -2.81
C ASP A 51 -3.61 92.25 -2.24
N LYS A 52 -2.80 92.94 -3.05
CA LYS A 52 -2.49 94.36 -2.92
C LYS A 52 -2.85 95.02 -4.24
N CYS A 53 -4.09 95.49 -4.37
CA CYS A 53 -4.37 96.75 -5.03
C CYS A 53 -5.70 97.32 -4.54
N LYS A 54 -5.58 98.33 -3.68
CA LYS A 54 -6.63 99.31 -3.39
C LYS A 54 -6.77 100.22 -4.62
N PHE A 55 -7.96 100.26 -5.21
CA PHE A 55 -8.52 101.47 -5.84
C PHE A 55 -9.91 101.63 -5.22
N SER A 56 -10.06 102.37 -4.13
CA SER A 56 -10.24 103.83 -4.12
C SER A 56 -11.16 104.31 -5.24
N ARG A 57 -12.47 104.22 -5.03
CA ARG A 57 -13.48 105.05 -5.72
C ARG A 57 -13.96 106.12 -4.75
N SER A 58 -13.22 107.22 -4.71
CA SER A 58 -13.68 108.52 -4.24
C SER A 58 -13.83 109.44 -5.45
N ALA A 59 -15.05 109.87 -5.74
CA ALA A 59 -15.31 111.10 -6.47
C ALA A 59 -16.70 111.62 -6.08
N SER A 60 -16.70 112.50 -5.09
CA SER A 60 -17.75 113.46 -4.85
C SER A 60 -17.85 114.45 -6.01
N ASN A 61 -18.97 115.19 -6.00
CA ASN A 61 -19.17 116.57 -6.49
C ASN A 61 -19.81 116.69 -7.89
N LEU A 62 -20.74 117.60 -8.17
CA LEU A 62 -21.25 118.79 -7.46
C LEU A 62 -22.56 119.20 -8.17
N ASN A 63 -23.50 119.74 -7.40
CA ASN A 63 -24.63 120.51 -7.91
C ASN A 63 -24.21 121.98 -8.00
N ILE A 64 -24.16 122.59 -9.19
CA ILE A 64 -24.12 124.06 -9.38
C ILE A 64 -24.91 124.42 -10.63
N ASN A 65 -25.99 125.17 -10.43
CA ASN A 65 -26.74 125.88 -11.45
C ASN A 65 -25.96 127.08 -12.02
N ASN A 66 -26.21 127.35 -13.32
CA ASN A 66 -26.27 128.67 -13.98
C ASN A 66 -24.99 129.50 -14.21
N ARG A 67 -24.59 129.70 -15.47
CA ARG A 67 -24.86 130.90 -16.31
C ARG A 67 -23.87 131.05 -17.49
N ASN A 68 -24.46 131.29 -18.66
CA ASN A 68 -24.10 132.19 -19.78
C ASN A 68 -22.67 132.23 -20.39
N ASP A 69 -22.68 131.95 -21.70
CA ASP A 69 -22.11 132.73 -22.82
C ASP A 69 -20.65 132.60 -23.31
N THR A 70 -20.60 132.46 -24.64
CA THR A 70 -19.61 132.89 -25.66
C THR A 70 -18.40 132.02 -26.06
N ASN A 71 -18.55 131.38 -27.23
CA ASN A 71 -17.68 131.34 -28.45
C ASN A 71 -16.13 131.25 -28.35
N GLN A 72 -15.53 130.15 -28.86
CA GLN A 72 -14.59 130.12 -30.03
C GLN A 72 -13.81 128.77 -30.20
N THR A 73 -14.14 128.04 -31.29
CA THR A 73 -13.29 127.28 -32.26
C THR A 73 -12.03 126.45 -31.87
N GLN A 74 -12.19 125.11 -32.00
CA GLN A 74 -11.44 124.02 -32.74
C GLN A 74 -9.97 124.20 -33.23
N PRO A 75 -9.08 123.14 -33.30
CA PRO A 75 -9.27 121.91 -34.12
C PRO A 75 -8.63 120.56 -33.67
N ASN A 76 -7.99 120.43 -32.50
CA ASN A 76 -7.26 119.20 -32.08
C ASN A 76 -8.19 118.04 -31.62
N VAL A 77 -9.46 118.35 -31.35
CA VAL A 77 -10.42 117.40 -30.78
C VAL A 77 -10.71 116.26 -31.76
N ASN A 78 -10.84 116.53 -33.06
CA ASN A 78 -11.31 115.53 -34.04
C ASN A 78 -10.32 114.36 -34.27
N LYS A 79 -8.99 114.58 -34.19
CA LYS A 79 -7.97 113.51 -34.29
C LYS A 79 -7.93 112.65 -33.03
N LEU A 80 -8.11 113.27 -31.86
CA LEU A 80 -8.25 112.57 -30.59
C LEU A 80 -9.53 111.74 -30.59
N THR A 81 -10.65 112.28 -31.08
CA THR A 81 -11.92 111.54 -31.21
C THR A 81 -11.77 110.31 -32.11
N GLY A 82 -11.07 110.41 -33.26
CA GLY A 82 -10.82 109.26 -34.14
C GLY A 82 -9.99 108.14 -33.47
N LYS A 83 -8.89 108.50 -32.80
CA LYS A 83 -8.10 107.53 -32.02
C LYS A 83 -8.89 106.92 -30.87
N ILE A 84 -9.73 107.70 -30.20
CA ILE A 84 -10.62 107.20 -29.15
C ILE A 84 -11.61 106.19 -29.73
N THR A 85 -12.21 106.46 -30.90
CA THR A 85 -13.13 105.52 -31.54
C THR A 85 -12.46 104.23 -31.99
N ASP A 86 -11.24 104.29 -32.52
CA ASP A 86 -10.50 103.10 -32.96
C ASP A 86 -10.06 102.24 -31.77
N LEU A 87 -9.55 102.87 -30.71
CA LEU A 87 -9.23 102.18 -29.45
C LEU A 87 -10.47 101.60 -28.79
N THR A 88 -11.62 102.26 -28.91
CA THR A 88 -12.90 101.75 -28.36
C THR A 88 -13.36 100.50 -29.13
N LYS A 89 -13.26 100.50 -30.47
CA LYS A 89 -13.54 99.32 -31.29
C LYS A 89 -12.57 98.18 -31.04
N GLU A 90 -11.27 98.47 -30.92
CA GLU A 90 -10.27 97.45 -30.59
C GLU A 90 -10.50 96.87 -29.19
N MET A 91 -10.89 97.71 -28.24
CA MET A 91 -11.26 97.30 -26.89
C MET A 91 -12.52 96.44 -26.88
N GLU A 92 -13.54 96.75 -27.67
CA GLU A 92 -14.72 95.88 -27.85
C GLU A 92 -14.34 94.52 -28.44
N ILE A 93 -13.55 94.49 -29.51
CA ILE A 93 -13.12 93.23 -30.15
C ILE A 93 -12.27 92.39 -29.18
N LYS A 94 -11.36 93.01 -28.43
CA LYS A 94 -10.56 92.33 -27.40
C LYS A 94 -11.44 91.85 -26.25
N ASN A 95 -12.44 92.62 -25.84
CA ASN A 95 -13.37 92.23 -24.79
C ASN A 95 -14.24 91.05 -25.22
N SER A 96 -14.73 91.04 -26.47
CA SER A 96 -15.42 89.87 -27.03
C SER A 96 -14.52 88.64 -27.12
N LYS A 97 -13.24 88.81 -27.48
CA LYS A 97 -12.28 87.69 -27.52
C LYS A 97 -11.95 87.15 -26.12
N ILE A 98 -11.88 88.02 -25.12
CA ILE A 98 -11.70 87.62 -23.71
C ILE A 98 -12.90 86.82 -23.23
N ILE A 99 -14.12 87.28 -23.51
CA ILE A 99 -15.36 86.57 -23.14
C ILE A 99 -15.39 85.18 -23.80
N GLU A 100 -15.02 85.08 -25.08
CA GLU A 100 -14.99 83.80 -25.78
C GLU A 100 -13.91 82.86 -25.22
N GLN A 101 -12.71 83.37 -24.93
CA GLN A 101 -11.65 82.58 -24.30
C GLN A 101 -12.05 82.10 -22.91
N GLN A 102 -12.71 82.93 -22.11
CA GLN A 102 -13.25 82.53 -20.80
C GLN A 102 -14.29 81.42 -20.95
N ARG A 103 -15.10 81.47 -22.00
CA ARG A 103 -16.06 80.41 -22.33
C ARG A 103 -15.37 79.10 -22.70
N CYS A 104 -14.37 79.15 -23.58
CA CYS A 104 -13.59 77.97 -23.97
C CYS A 104 -12.84 77.35 -22.78
N ILE A 105 -12.24 78.17 -21.91
CA ILE A 105 -11.57 77.71 -20.68
C ILE A 105 -12.58 77.01 -19.79
N ASN A 106 -13.76 77.59 -19.57
CA ASN A 106 -14.78 76.99 -18.71
C ASN A 106 -15.25 75.62 -19.25
N ILE A 107 -15.46 75.49 -20.57
CA ILE A 107 -15.83 74.20 -21.20
C ILE A 107 -14.73 73.16 -21.02
N LEU A 108 -13.46 73.55 -21.15
CA LEU A 108 -12.31 72.65 -20.93
C LEU A 108 -12.17 72.24 -19.46
N GLU A 109 -12.39 73.16 -18.53
CA GLU A 109 -12.39 72.89 -17.09
C GLU A 109 -13.54 71.97 -16.67
N GLU A 110 -14.69 72.06 -17.34
CA GLU A 110 -15.84 71.19 -17.12
C GLU A 110 -15.55 69.78 -17.69
N ALA A 111 -15.04 69.69 -18.92
CA ALA A 111 -14.65 68.42 -19.54
C ALA A 111 -13.50 67.70 -18.80
N LEU A 112 -12.56 68.45 -18.21
CA LEU A 112 -11.48 67.88 -17.38
C LEU A 112 -11.95 67.47 -15.99
N ARG A 113 -13.02 68.07 -15.46
CA ARG A 113 -13.66 67.60 -14.22
C ARG A 113 -14.43 66.31 -14.46
N GLU A 114 -15.18 66.23 -15.56
CA GLU A 114 -15.93 65.02 -15.94
C GLU A 114 -15.04 63.85 -16.36
N ASN A 115 -13.84 64.08 -16.93
CA ASN A 115 -12.90 62.99 -17.23
C ASN A 115 -12.11 62.49 -16.01
N ASN A 116 -12.13 63.21 -14.89
CA ASN A 116 -11.45 62.83 -13.67
C ASN A 116 -12.40 62.08 -12.73
N ASN A 117 -12.82 60.88 -13.17
CA ASN A 117 -13.57 59.89 -12.38
C ASN A 117 -12.72 59.27 -11.23
N ILE A 118 -11.85 60.08 -10.63
CA ILE A 118 -10.95 59.71 -9.53
C ILE A 118 -11.77 59.18 -8.35
N ALA A 119 -12.94 59.78 -8.08
CA ALA A 119 -13.85 59.32 -7.04
C ALA A 119 -14.40 57.90 -7.32
N GLU A 120 -14.72 57.58 -8.58
CA GLU A 120 -15.21 56.26 -8.97
C GLU A 120 -14.10 55.21 -8.85
N PHE A 121 -12.87 55.55 -9.26
CA PHE A 121 -11.71 54.66 -9.12
C PHE A 121 -11.35 54.41 -7.66
N GLU A 122 -11.39 55.42 -6.79
CA GLU A 122 -11.17 55.27 -5.35
C GLU A 122 -12.23 54.36 -4.72
N GLN A 123 -13.49 54.50 -5.11
CA GLN A 123 -14.57 53.65 -4.66
C GLN A 123 -14.41 52.20 -5.14
N LEU A 124 -13.99 52.00 -6.40
CA LEU A 124 -13.69 50.67 -6.94
C LEU A 124 -12.53 50.01 -6.18
N LEU A 125 -11.47 50.77 -5.89
CA LEU A 125 -10.32 50.30 -5.10
C LEU A 125 -10.72 49.87 -3.69
N ALA A 126 -11.60 50.61 -3.03
CA ALA A 126 -12.14 50.24 -1.72
C ALA A 126 -12.95 48.94 -1.79
N VAL A 127 -13.78 48.77 -2.82
CA VAL A 127 -14.56 47.54 -3.04
C VAL A 127 -13.66 46.35 -3.32
N VAL A 128 -12.62 46.51 -4.15
CA VAL A 128 -11.66 45.45 -4.44
C VAL A 128 -10.93 45.00 -3.18
N ARG A 129 -10.40 45.95 -2.39
CA ARG A 129 -9.74 45.62 -1.11
C ARG A 129 -10.65 44.88 -0.14
N SER A 130 -11.91 45.33 -0.01
CA SER A 130 -12.90 44.66 0.84
C SER A 130 -13.21 43.23 0.36
N LYS A 131 -13.27 43.02 -0.96
CA LYS A 131 -13.46 41.68 -1.54
C LYS A 131 -12.23 40.79 -1.34
N ASP A 132 -11.03 41.32 -1.49
CA ASP A 132 -9.78 40.60 -1.27
C ASP A 132 -9.62 40.18 0.20
N GLU A 133 -9.94 41.06 1.16
CA GLU A 133 -9.98 40.73 2.58
C GLU A 133 -10.96 39.58 2.86
N ARG A 134 -12.17 39.67 2.28
CA ARG A 134 -13.17 38.61 2.43
C ARG A 134 -12.78 37.29 1.76
N ILE A 135 -12.07 37.31 0.64
CA ILE A 135 -11.51 36.10 0.01
C ILE A 135 -10.49 35.47 0.95
N ASN A 136 -9.55 36.25 1.50
CA ASN A 136 -8.55 35.74 2.44
C ASN A 136 -9.20 35.14 3.70
N GLU A 137 -10.22 35.79 4.26
CA GLU A 137 -10.96 35.24 5.41
C GLU A 137 -11.63 33.90 5.08
N LEU A 138 -12.29 33.80 3.93
CA LEU A 138 -12.94 32.57 3.49
C LEU A 138 -11.93 31.45 3.23
N GLU A 139 -10.79 31.76 2.63
CA GLU A 139 -9.69 30.80 2.43
C GLU A 139 -9.15 30.31 3.76
N GLN A 140 -8.93 31.19 4.74
CA GLN A 140 -8.51 30.81 6.09
C GLN A 140 -9.53 29.89 6.77
N MET A 141 -10.82 30.21 6.67
CA MET A 141 -11.88 29.39 7.23
C MET A 141 -11.95 28.00 6.59
N ILE A 142 -11.81 27.92 5.27
CA ILE A 142 -11.83 26.65 4.54
C ILE A 142 -10.61 25.80 4.91
N ASN A 143 -9.42 26.39 4.92
CA ASN A 143 -8.19 25.66 5.21
C ASN A 143 -8.18 25.14 6.65
N ASN A 144 -8.56 25.99 7.61
CA ASN A 144 -8.65 25.60 9.01
C ASN A 144 -9.72 24.52 9.24
N LYS A 145 -10.87 24.61 8.59
CA LYS A 145 -11.96 23.64 8.76
C LYS A 145 -11.68 22.29 8.07
N ALA A 146 -11.10 22.31 6.88
CA ALA A 146 -10.79 21.09 6.12
C ALA A 146 -9.68 20.27 6.79
N ILE A 147 -8.61 20.93 7.26
CA ILE A 147 -7.46 20.26 7.89
C ILE A 147 -7.85 19.71 9.26
N THR A 148 -8.51 20.52 10.11
CA THR A 148 -8.79 20.13 11.49
C THR A 148 -9.85 19.03 11.58
N VAL A 149 -10.94 19.12 10.80
CA VAL A 149 -12.03 18.13 10.88
C VAL A 149 -11.66 16.82 10.19
N SER A 150 -10.92 16.86 9.07
CA SER A 150 -10.53 15.63 8.38
C SER A 150 -9.42 14.86 9.10
N SER A 151 -8.44 15.52 9.72
CA SER A 151 -7.35 14.80 10.41
C SER A 151 -7.85 14.19 11.71
N VAL A 152 -8.54 14.97 12.54
CA VAL A 152 -9.00 14.51 13.86
C VAL A 152 -9.94 13.30 13.76
N ASN A 153 -10.86 13.29 12.78
CA ASN A 153 -11.76 12.15 12.57
C ASN A 153 -11.02 10.90 12.06
N LYS A 154 -9.96 11.07 11.25
CA LYS A 154 -9.17 9.94 10.75
C LYS A 154 -8.29 9.35 11.86
N GLU A 155 -7.59 10.19 12.62
CA GLU A 155 -6.81 9.76 13.79
C GLU A 155 -7.69 9.05 14.82
N SER A 156 -8.86 9.62 15.16
CA SER A 156 -9.80 8.98 16.09
C SER A 156 -10.25 7.62 15.58
N ARG A 157 -10.57 7.52 14.29
CA ARG A 157 -10.99 6.25 13.68
C ARG A 157 -9.87 5.22 13.63
N ILE A 158 -8.63 5.65 13.38
CA ILE A 158 -7.45 4.78 13.38
C ILE A 158 -7.24 4.22 14.79
N LEU A 159 -7.28 5.06 15.83
CA LEU A 159 -7.14 4.63 17.22
C LEU A 159 -8.21 3.61 17.63
N GLU A 160 -9.47 3.84 17.27
CA GLU A 160 -10.55 2.87 17.51
C GLU A 160 -10.30 1.52 16.82
N LEU A 161 -9.82 1.55 15.57
CA LEU A 161 -9.52 0.34 14.81
C LEU A 161 -8.31 -0.41 15.38
N GLU A 162 -7.30 0.32 15.84
CA GLU A 162 -6.13 -0.25 16.51
C GLU A 162 -6.52 -0.92 17.83
N ASP A 163 -7.39 -0.29 18.62
CA ASP A 163 -7.86 -0.87 19.88
C ASP A 163 -8.76 -2.09 19.64
N ALA A 164 -9.67 -2.04 18.65
CA ALA A 164 -10.45 -3.20 18.24
C ALA A 164 -9.57 -4.35 17.72
N LEU A 165 -8.48 -4.03 17.02
CA LEU A 165 -7.53 -5.03 16.56
C LEU A 165 -6.78 -5.68 17.71
N LYS A 166 -6.30 -4.89 18.69
CA LYS A 166 -5.64 -5.41 19.91
C LYS A 166 -6.57 -6.34 20.66
N GLU A 167 -7.83 -5.94 20.85
CA GLU A 167 -8.84 -6.76 21.51
C GLU A 167 -9.11 -8.05 20.73
N SER A 168 -9.25 -7.97 19.40
CA SER A 168 -9.45 -9.17 18.57
C SER A 168 -8.28 -10.14 18.65
N ILE A 169 -7.04 -9.63 18.69
CA ILE A 169 -5.85 -10.47 18.84
C ILE A 169 -5.84 -11.13 20.21
N LEU A 170 -6.17 -10.39 21.26
CA LEU A 170 -6.20 -10.91 22.63
C LEU A 170 -7.28 -11.98 22.79
N ILE A 171 -8.47 -11.76 22.24
CA ILE A 171 -9.55 -12.76 22.20
C ILE A 171 -9.11 -14.00 21.43
N ALA A 172 -8.44 -13.84 20.29
CA ALA A 172 -7.96 -14.97 19.50
C ALA A 172 -6.91 -15.79 20.27
N ALA A 173 -5.95 -15.13 20.90
CA ALA A 173 -4.92 -15.78 21.72
C ALA A 173 -5.52 -16.51 22.94
N GLU A 174 -6.50 -15.91 23.62
CA GLU A 174 -7.18 -16.56 24.74
C GLU A 174 -8.00 -17.78 24.29
N ARG A 175 -8.69 -17.68 23.15
CA ARG A 175 -9.41 -18.83 22.57
C ARG A 175 -8.47 -19.97 22.18
N GLU A 176 -7.34 -19.65 21.58
CA GLU A 176 -6.33 -20.66 21.22
C GLU A 176 -5.75 -21.33 22.46
N LYS A 177 -5.49 -20.56 23.53
CA LYS A 177 -5.05 -21.11 24.82
C LYS A 177 -6.07 -22.09 25.41
N VAL A 178 -7.33 -21.69 25.49
CA VAL A 178 -8.41 -22.57 26.01
C VAL A 178 -8.56 -23.82 25.15
N PHE A 179 -8.49 -23.69 23.82
CA PHE A 179 -8.54 -24.81 22.89
C PHE A 179 -7.38 -25.79 23.15
N ASN A 180 -6.15 -25.29 23.28
CA ASN A 180 -4.99 -26.13 23.58
C ASN A 180 -5.09 -26.83 24.94
N GLU A 181 -5.59 -26.14 25.97
CA GLU A 181 -5.84 -26.74 27.29
C GLU A 181 -6.93 -27.83 27.25
N GLU A 182 -7.97 -27.65 26.42
CA GLU A 182 -9.02 -28.66 26.23
C GLU A 182 -8.52 -29.87 25.44
N GLU A 183 -7.77 -29.65 24.36
CA GLU A 183 -7.19 -30.74 23.58
C GLU A 183 -6.16 -31.52 24.40
N GLN A 184 -5.35 -30.84 25.22
CA GLN A 184 -4.42 -31.50 26.14
C GLN A 184 -5.18 -32.37 27.16
N ARG A 185 -6.26 -31.87 27.76
CA ARG A 185 -7.12 -32.66 28.65
C ARG A 185 -7.73 -33.87 27.93
N ARG A 186 -8.12 -33.71 26.67
CA ARG A 186 -8.65 -34.81 25.85
C ARG A 186 -7.59 -35.87 25.59
N ILE A 187 -6.38 -35.48 25.21
CA ILE A 187 -5.25 -36.39 24.99
C ILE A 187 -4.94 -37.18 26.27
N GLU A 188 -4.87 -36.51 27.42
CA GLU A 188 -4.62 -37.16 28.71
C GLU A 188 -5.73 -38.16 29.08
N THR A 189 -7.00 -37.80 28.88
CA THR A 189 -8.13 -38.71 29.10
C THR A 189 -8.06 -39.93 28.18
N LEU A 190 -7.74 -39.73 26.89
CA LEU A 190 -7.57 -40.85 25.94
C LEU A 190 -6.41 -41.76 26.34
N GLN A 191 -5.29 -41.21 26.80
CA GLN A 191 -4.16 -42.01 27.29
C GLN A 191 -4.54 -42.81 28.54
N LYS A 192 -5.26 -42.20 29.49
CA LYS A 192 -5.79 -42.89 30.68
C LYS A 192 -6.75 -44.01 30.30
N MET A 193 -7.64 -43.75 29.33
CA MET A 193 -8.58 -44.74 28.80
C MET A 193 -7.83 -45.92 28.18
N ARG A 194 -6.82 -45.67 27.34
CA ARG A 194 -5.99 -46.72 26.75
C ARG A 194 -5.28 -47.58 27.81
N LYS A 195 -4.71 -46.95 28.84
CA LYS A 195 -4.10 -47.68 29.97
C LYS A 195 -5.12 -48.53 30.73
N MET A 196 -6.33 -48.02 30.91
CA MET A 196 -7.41 -48.75 31.57
C MET A 196 -7.90 -49.93 30.72
N GLU A 197 -8.07 -49.74 29.41
CA GLU A 197 -8.40 -50.81 28.46
C GLU A 197 -7.33 -51.91 28.47
N GLN A 198 -6.05 -51.53 28.46
CA GLN A 198 -4.95 -52.48 28.59
C GLN A 198 -5.04 -53.27 29.89
N ARG A 199 -5.27 -52.61 31.03
CA ARG A 199 -5.46 -53.28 32.33
C ARG A 199 -6.65 -54.24 32.33
N ILE A 200 -7.77 -53.84 31.74
CA ILE A 200 -8.96 -54.70 31.62
C ILE A 200 -8.62 -55.94 30.79
N ARG A 201 -7.95 -55.77 29.63
CA ARG A 201 -7.50 -56.89 28.81
C ARG A 201 -6.53 -57.80 29.57
N SER A 202 -5.55 -57.24 30.28
CA SER A 202 -4.63 -58.04 31.10
C SER A 202 -5.36 -58.84 32.19
N LEU A 203 -6.34 -58.24 32.88
CA LEU A 203 -7.15 -58.93 33.87
C LEU A 203 -8.02 -60.03 33.25
N GLN A 204 -8.61 -59.78 32.08
CA GLN A 204 -9.39 -60.76 31.33
C GLN A 204 -8.51 -61.93 30.84
N ASN A 205 -7.29 -61.63 30.37
CA ASN A 205 -6.32 -62.64 29.96
C ASN A 205 -5.88 -63.50 31.15
N ALA A 206 -5.57 -62.86 32.28
CA ALA A 206 -5.21 -63.57 33.51
C ALA A 206 -6.36 -64.46 34.01
N SER A 207 -7.61 -63.98 33.96
CA SER A 207 -8.78 -64.78 34.37
C SER A 207 -9.05 -65.94 33.41
N ALA A 208 -8.88 -65.74 32.10
CA ALA A 208 -9.01 -66.80 31.10
C ALA A 208 -7.91 -67.86 31.24
N LEU A 209 -6.68 -67.47 31.56
CA LEU A 209 -5.57 -68.40 31.83
C LEU A 209 -5.79 -69.22 33.11
N ASN A 210 -6.36 -68.60 34.14
CA ASN A 210 -6.63 -69.23 35.44
C ASN A 210 -7.90 -70.07 35.44
N CYS A 211 -8.81 -69.88 34.47
CA CYS A 211 -9.98 -70.72 34.29
C CYS A 211 -9.58 -72.07 33.70
N GLU A 212 -9.82 -73.18 34.40
CA GLU A 212 -9.42 -74.53 33.99
C GLU A 212 -9.95 -74.90 32.60
N THR A 213 -11.23 -74.60 32.32
CA THR A 213 -11.86 -74.84 31.03
C THR A 213 -11.22 -74.02 29.91
N CYS A 214 -11.08 -72.70 30.10
CA CYS A 214 -10.49 -71.82 29.10
C CYS A 214 -8.99 -72.14 28.88
N SER A 215 -8.24 -72.43 29.93
CA SER A 215 -6.83 -72.80 29.87
C SER A 215 -6.59 -74.06 29.03
N SER A 216 -7.43 -75.09 29.19
CA SER A 216 -7.33 -76.32 28.39
C SER A 216 -7.61 -76.08 26.91
N VAL A 217 -8.61 -75.25 26.60
CA VAL A 217 -8.95 -74.86 25.23
C VAL A 217 -7.84 -74.00 24.61
N LEU A 218 -7.31 -73.02 25.34
CA LEU A 218 -6.21 -72.16 24.89
C LEU A 218 -4.92 -72.96 24.62
N LYS A 219 -4.58 -73.94 25.47
CA LYS A 219 -3.44 -74.84 25.23
C LYS A 219 -3.64 -75.66 23.96
N ARG A 220 -4.85 -76.16 23.72
CA ARG A 220 -5.20 -76.89 22.49
C ARG A 220 -5.12 -75.99 21.26
N LEU A 221 -5.63 -74.76 21.35
CA LEU A 221 -5.53 -73.78 20.26
C LEU A 221 -4.08 -73.49 19.92
N LYS A 222 -3.25 -73.15 20.91
CA LYS A 222 -1.81 -72.92 20.71
C LYS A 222 -1.09 -74.12 20.09
N LEU A 223 -1.45 -75.34 20.51
CA LEU A 223 -0.89 -76.55 19.90
C LEU A 223 -1.28 -76.66 18.41
N LEU A 224 -2.55 -76.40 18.07
CA LEU A 224 -3.03 -76.45 16.70
C LEU A 224 -2.44 -75.34 15.83
N GLU A 225 -2.28 -74.12 16.37
CA GLU A 225 -1.60 -73.00 15.70
C GLU A 225 -0.14 -73.36 15.38
N ASN A 226 0.60 -73.88 16.36
CA ASN A 226 1.98 -74.34 16.15
C ASN A 226 2.07 -75.45 15.10
N GLN A 227 1.12 -76.40 15.11
CA GLN A 227 1.06 -77.47 14.12
C GLN A 227 0.74 -76.94 12.72
N LEU A 228 -0.17 -75.97 12.60
CA LEU A 228 -0.50 -75.31 11.35
C LEU A 228 0.71 -74.57 10.81
N GLN A 229 1.37 -73.74 11.62
CA GLN A 229 2.57 -73.00 11.24
C GLN A 229 3.71 -73.94 10.80
N ALA A 230 3.91 -75.04 11.52
CA ALA A 230 4.90 -76.05 11.13
C ALA A 230 4.54 -76.73 9.80
N CYS A 231 3.25 -76.97 9.53
CA CYS A 231 2.77 -77.52 8.27
C CYS A 231 2.94 -76.54 7.11
N GLU A 232 2.62 -75.26 7.33
CA GLU A 232 2.78 -74.19 6.35
C GLU A 232 4.25 -73.96 6.00
N SER A 233 5.13 -73.91 6.99
CA SER A 233 6.58 -73.79 6.78
C SER A 233 7.11 -74.97 5.95
N LYS A 234 6.75 -76.22 6.29
CA LYS A 234 7.12 -77.40 5.50
C LYS A 234 6.57 -77.34 4.07
N LYS A 235 5.32 -76.92 3.90
CA LYS A 235 4.71 -76.74 2.57
C LYS A 235 5.50 -75.72 1.75
N GLN A 236 5.85 -74.59 2.34
CA GLN A 236 6.66 -73.55 1.67
C GLN A 236 8.05 -74.07 1.31
N ASP A 237 8.71 -74.81 2.19
CA ASP A 237 10.02 -75.42 1.90
C ASP A 237 9.94 -76.41 0.73
N ILE A 238 8.93 -77.28 0.72
CA ILE A 238 8.71 -78.24 -0.38
C ILE A 238 8.43 -77.52 -1.69
N LEU A 239 7.60 -76.47 -1.68
CA LEU A 239 7.29 -75.69 -2.88
C LEU A 239 8.54 -74.97 -3.40
N ARG A 240 9.31 -74.31 -2.51
CA ARG A 240 10.59 -73.67 -2.87
C ARG A 240 11.57 -74.68 -3.46
N HIS A 241 11.74 -75.83 -2.84
CA HIS A 241 12.62 -76.88 -3.34
C HIS A 241 12.18 -77.41 -4.71
N SER A 242 10.88 -77.65 -4.89
CA SER A 242 10.32 -78.13 -6.16
C SER A 242 10.52 -77.10 -7.28
N SER A 243 10.31 -75.81 -7.00
CA SER A 243 10.53 -74.74 -7.96
C SER A 243 11.99 -74.59 -8.36
N HIS A 244 12.94 -74.75 -7.43
CA HIS A 244 14.36 -74.80 -7.78
C HIS A 244 14.70 -75.98 -8.68
N ILE A 245 14.16 -77.18 -8.41
CA ILE A 245 14.35 -78.35 -9.30
C ILE A 245 13.77 -78.07 -10.69
N ILE A 246 12.59 -77.44 -10.78
CA ILE A 246 11.98 -77.07 -12.06
C ILE A 246 12.86 -76.06 -12.80
N GLN A 247 13.41 -75.07 -12.09
CA GLN A 247 14.34 -74.09 -12.64
C GLN A 247 15.58 -74.77 -13.23
N ASP A 248 16.23 -75.67 -12.47
CA ASP A 248 17.42 -76.40 -12.91
C ASP A 248 17.14 -77.23 -14.18
N ILE A 249 16.01 -77.94 -14.22
CA ILE A 249 15.60 -78.74 -15.39
C ILE A 249 15.33 -77.84 -16.61
N LEU A 250 14.71 -76.68 -16.41
CA LEU A 250 14.44 -75.73 -17.49
C LEU A 250 15.74 -75.13 -18.03
N GLU A 251 16.67 -74.75 -17.16
CA GLU A 251 17.98 -74.22 -17.53
C GLU A 251 18.81 -75.26 -18.30
N GLU A 252 18.82 -76.51 -17.84
CA GLU A 252 19.49 -77.61 -18.55
C GLU A 252 18.88 -77.86 -19.93
N ALA A 253 17.54 -77.90 -20.01
CA ALA A 253 16.84 -78.08 -21.28
C ALA A 253 17.11 -76.94 -22.27
N ILE A 254 17.10 -75.67 -21.80
CA ILE A 254 17.41 -74.49 -22.62
C ILE A 254 18.86 -74.57 -23.11
N SER A 255 19.83 -74.83 -22.23
CA SER A 255 21.24 -74.97 -22.57
C SER A 255 21.46 -76.08 -23.62
N GLY A 256 20.76 -77.21 -23.50
CA GLY A 256 20.78 -78.28 -24.49
C GLY A 256 20.19 -77.88 -25.85
N LYS A 257 19.16 -77.03 -25.88
CA LYS A 257 18.61 -76.48 -27.14
C LYS A 257 19.55 -75.44 -27.74
N ASP A 258 20.10 -74.53 -26.94
CA ASP A 258 21.06 -73.51 -27.37
C ASP A 258 22.32 -74.13 -27.95
N SER A 259 22.83 -75.21 -27.35
CA SER A 259 23.97 -75.96 -27.89
C SER A 259 23.69 -76.50 -29.30
N LYS A 260 22.51 -77.10 -29.52
CA LYS A 260 22.11 -77.61 -30.85
C LYS A 260 21.87 -76.50 -31.87
N ILE A 261 21.28 -75.39 -31.44
CA ILE A 261 21.10 -74.20 -32.30
C ILE A 261 22.47 -73.67 -32.71
N ALA A 262 23.42 -73.57 -31.77
CA ALA A 262 24.79 -73.14 -32.05
C ALA A 262 25.51 -74.09 -33.02
N GLU A 263 25.32 -75.42 -32.90
CA GLU A 263 25.85 -76.39 -33.87
C GLU A 263 25.33 -76.12 -35.29
N PHE A 264 24.03 -75.87 -35.47
CA PHE A 264 23.46 -75.49 -36.77
C PHE A 264 23.99 -74.14 -37.28
N GLU A 265 24.16 -73.16 -36.40
CA GLU A 265 24.71 -71.85 -36.75
C GLU A 265 26.19 -71.92 -37.16
N MET A 266 26.97 -72.79 -36.51
CA MET A 266 28.37 -73.07 -36.86
C MET A 266 28.50 -73.85 -38.17
N LYS A 267 27.53 -74.72 -38.50
CA LYS A 267 27.48 -75.43 -39.78
C LYS A 267 27.32 -74.46 -40.97
N GLY A 268 26.68 -73.30 -40.76
CA GLY A 268 26.60 -72.19 -41.70
C GLY A 268 25.60 -72.40 -42.83
N VAL A 269 25.86 -73.35 -43.74
CA VAL A 269 24.95 -73.68 -44.86
C VAL A 269 24.07 -74.87 -44.47
N LEU A 270 22.78 -74.60 -44.29
CA LEU A 270 21.77 -75.59 -43.91
C LEU A 270 20.90 -75.97 -45.10
N ASP A 271 20.47 -77.23 -45.14
CA ASP A 271 19.41 -77.64 -46.07
C ASP A 271 18.02 -77.19 -45.59
N GLU A 272 16.99 -77.39 -46.40
CA GLU A 272 15.61 -76.95 -46.06
C GLU A 272 15.07 -77.65 -44.81
N ASN A 273 15.44 -78.92 -44.59
CA ASN A 273 14.99 -79.69 -43.43
C ASN A 273 15.73 -79.25 -42.16
N GLU A 274 17.04 -79.03 -42.25
CA GLU A 274 17.88 -78.52 -41.18
C GLU A 274 17.44 -77.12 -40.74
N THR A 275 17.10 -76.27 -41.70
CA THR A 275 16.51 -74.95 -41.44
C THR A 275 15.21 -75.09 -40.63
N LYS A 276 14.28 -75.94 -41.07
CA LYS A 276 13.02 -76.21 -40.35
C LYS A 276 13.27 -76.76 -38.94
N THR A 277 14.26 -77.64 -38.76
CA THR A 277 14.60 -78.17 -37.43
C THR A 277 15.20 -77.10 -36.53
N CYS A 278 16.05 -76.22 -37.07
CA CYS A 278 16.62 -75.09 -36.32
C CYS A 278 15.54 -74.10 -35.88
N ASP A 279 14.60 -73.75 -36.77
CA ASP A 279 13.46 -72.89 -36.45
C ASP A 279 12.56 -73.53 -35.38
N ALA A 280 12.29 -74.83 -35.47
CA ALA A 280 11.53 -75.56 -34.45
C ALA A 280 12.24 -75.54 -33.09
N LEU A 281 13.57 -75.71 -33.05
CA LEU A 281 14.36 -75.62 -31.83
C LEU A 281 14.31 -74.21 -31.21
N LYS A 282 14.37 -73.15 -32.04
CA LYS A 282 14.26 -71.75 -31.58
C LYS A 282 12.89 -71.48 -30.95
N ILE A 283 11.81 -71.95 -31.59
CA ILE A 283 10.44 -71.83 -31.05
C ILE A 283 10.31 -72.57 -29.71
N GLU A 284 10.85 -73.78 -29.62
CA GLU A 284 10.79 -74.57 -28.39
C GLU A 284 11.61 -73.96 -27.25
N ARG A 285 12.82 -73.45 -27.56
CA ARG A 285 13.64 -72.67 -26.61
C ARG A 285 12.88 -71.45 -26.09
N ASP A 286 12.24 -70.68 -26.95
CA ASP A 286 11.48 -69.49 -26.53
C ASP A 286 10.32 -69.84 -25.59
N ARG A 287 9.66 -70.98 -25.83
CA ARG A 287 8.64 -71.51 -24.92
C ARG A 287 9.23 -71.88 -23.55
N LEU A 288 10.39 -72.53 -23.52
CA LEU A 288 11.08 -72.89 -22.28
C LEU A 288 11.57 -71.65 -21.53
N LEU A 289 12.12 -70.65 -22.21
CA LEU A 289 12.53 -69.37 -21.61
C LEU A 289 11.35 -68.61 -21.00
N HIS A 290 10.21 -68.59 -21.69
CA HIS A 290 8.99 -68.01 -21.14
C HIS A 290 8.53 -68.74 -19.88
N ARG A 291 8.60 -70.08 -19.87
CA ARG A 291 8.27 -70.88 -18.68
C ARG A 291 9.24 -70.63 -17.52
N LEU A 292 10.55 -70.54 -17.80
CA LEU A 292 11.58 -70.22 -16.81
C LEU A 292 11.37 -68.83 -16.21
N LYS A 293 10.97 -67.85 -17.03
CA LYS A 293 10.63 -66.50 -16.56
C LYS A 293 9.47 -66.54 -15.55
N ILE A 294 8.40 -67.28 -15.84
CA ILE A 294 7.25 -67.44 -14.92
C ILE A 294 7.70 -68.08 -13.60
N GLU A 295 8.53 -69.13 -13.67
CA GLU A 295 9.01 -69.83 -12.47
C GLU A 295 9.90 -68.91 -11.59
N ASN A 296 10.77 -68.12 -12.23
CA ASN A 296 11.62 -67.15 -11.54
C ASN A 296 10.81 -66.01 -10.90
N GLU A 297 9.77 -65.51 -11.58
CA GLU A 297 8.85 -64.53 -11.01
C GLU A 297 8.11 -65.12 -9.79
N TRP A 298 7.68 -66.37 -9.87
CA TRP A 298 7.06 -67.07 -8.73
C TRP A 298 8.02 -67.19 -7.55
N LEU A 299 9.28 -67.59 -7.77
CA LEU A 299 10.30 -67.70 -6.71
C LEU A 299 10.57 -66.36 -6.03
N VAL A 300 10.71 -65.28 -6.81
CA VAL A 300 10.94 -63.93 -6.27
C VAL A 300 9.74 -63.45 -5.46
N ASN A 301 8.52 -63.68 -5.94
CA ASN A 301 7.30 -63.28 -5.22
C ASN A 301 7.11 -64.11 -3.95
N SER A 302 7.33 -65.43 -4.01
CA SER A 302 7.24 -66.31 -2.86
C SER A 302 8.28 -66.00 -1.77
N GLN A 303 9.41 -65.37 -2.11
CA GLN A 303 10.40 -64.88 -1.14
C GLN A 303 10.02 -63.53 -0.53
N ARG A 304 9.31 -62.67 -1.27
CA ARG A 304 8.79 -61.38 -0.76
C ARG A 304 7.60 -61.56 0.18
N ASP A 305 6.78 -62.59 -0.06
CA ASP A 305 5.61 -62.90 0.76
C ASP A 305 5.96 -63.61 2.08
N MET A 306 7.24 -63.75 2.43
CA MET A 306 7.64 -64.03 3.82
C MET A 306 7.30 -62.79 4.66
N PRO A 307 6.29 -62.85 5.54
CA PRO A 307 5.96 -61.72 6.36
C PRO A 307 7.15 -61.46 7.29
N LEU A 308 7.84 -60.34 7.08
CA LEU A 308 8.43 -59.59 8.18
C LEU A 308 7.29 -59.39 9.17
N GLU A 309 7.34 -60.12 10.28
CA GLU A 309 6.40 -60.13 11.40
C GLU A 309 5.10 -59.39 11.08
N ALA A 310 4.14 -60.12 10.52
CA ALA A 310 2.78 -59.64 10.40
C ALA A 310 2.38 -59.12 11.78
N SER A 311 2.24 -57.80 11.85
CA SER A 311 1.73 -57.08 12.99
C SER A 311 0.47 -57.81 13.44
N GLN A 312 0.52 -58.38 14.65
CA GLN A 312 -0.59 -59.08 15.28
C GLN A 312 -1.76 -58.10 15.45
N ASP A 313 -2.58 -57.95 14.40
CA ASP A 313 -3.84 -57.21 14.44
C ASP A 313 -5.04 -58.13 14.14
N VAL A 314 -4.86 -59.44 14.35
CA VAL A 314 -5.98 -60.40 14.37
C VAL A 314 -6.15 -60.95 15.78
N SER A 315 -6.99 -60.25 16.55
CA SER A 315 -7.91 -60.78 17.56
C SER A 315 -7.53 -62.11 18.24
N LEU A 316 -6.45 -62.13 19.00
CA LEU A 316 -6.23 -63.10 20.07
C LEU A 316 -5.73 -62.35 21.31
N PRO A 317 -6.12 -62.77 22.53
CA PRO A 317 -5.50 -62.25 23.74
C PRO A 317 -4.00 -62.51 23.67
N ASP A 318 -3.22 -61.44 23.55
CA ASP A 318 -1.77 -61.50 23.65
C ASP A 318 -1.42 -61.90 25.08
N LEU A 319 -1.02 -63.17 25.22
CA LEU A 319 -0.61 -63.80 26.47
C LEU A 319 0.90 -63.66 26.71
N THR A 320 1.59 -62.82 25.93
CA THR A 320 3.07 -62.76 25.91
C THR A 320 3.69 -61.39 26.20
N LEU A 321 2.92 -60.30 26.29
CA LEU A 321 3.45 -58.97 26.64
C LEU A 321 3.36 -58.57 28.12
N ALA A 322 3.14 -59.51 29.05
CA ALA A 322 3.08 -59.17 30.48
C ALA A 322 4.46 -58.88 31.12
N ASP A 323 5.57 -59.38 30.53
CA ASP A 323 6.90 -59.29 31.18
C ASP A 323 7.92 -58.40 30.43
N GLY A 324 7.57 -57.82 29.28
CA GLY A 324 8.53 -57.10 28.41
C GLY A 324 8.71 -55.60 28.66
N GLN A 325 7.91 -54.95 29.51
CA GLN A 325 7.91 -53.48 29.64
C GLN A 325 7.93 -52.97 31.09
N ILE A 326 8.55 -53.73 32.01
CA ILE A 326 8.92 -53.24 33.37
C ILE A 326 10.39 -52.77 33.41
N ALA A 327 11.03 -52.56 32.26
CA ALA A 327 12.45 -52.20 32.19
C ALA A 327 12.77 -50.70 32.04
N VAL A 328 11.78 -49.79 32.12
CA VAL A 328 12.04 -48.34 32.11
C VAL A 328 11.08 -47.61 33.06
N CYS A 329 11.30 -47.78 34.36
CA CYS A 329 11.03 -46.79 35.40
C CYS A 329 12.00 -47.09 36.55
N GLU A 330 13.26 -46.69 36.38
CA GLU A 330 14.09 -46.35 37.52
C GLU A 330 13.40 -45.19 38.24
N ASP A 331 12.81 -45.46 39.40
CA ASP A 331 12.81 -44.52 40.51
C ASP A 331 12.62 -45.28 41.81
N ALA A 332 13.52 -44.99 42.73
CA ALA A 332 13.81 -45.73 43.95
C ALA A 332 12.60 -45.90 44.88
N ILE A 333 12.32 -47.14 45.28
CA ILE A 333 11.58 -47.42 46.51
C ILE A 333 12.57 -48.08 47.48
N VAL A 334 13.14 -47.25 48.36
CA VAL A 334 13.86 -47.71 49.55
C VAL A 334 12.83 -48.26 50.53
N TRP A 335 12.84 -49.57 50.73
CA TRP A 335 12.15 -50.19 51.86
C TRP A 335 13.03 -50.04 53.09
N VAL A 336 12.57 -49.25 54.07
CA VAL A 336 13.10 -49.28 55.43
C VAL A 336 12.35 -50.37 56.19
N SER A 337 13.12 -51.28 56.77
CA SER A 337 12.70 -52.45 57.54
C SER A 337 11.89 -52.14 58.79
#